data_AF-A0A7I7QPP6-F1
#
_entry.id   AF-A0A7I7QPP6-F1
#
_cell.length_a   1.000
_cell.length_b   1.000
_cell.length_c   1.000
_cell.angle_alpha   90.00
_cell.angle_beta   90.00
_cell.angle_gamma   90.00
#
_symmetry.space_group_name_H-M   'P 1'
#
loop_
_entity.id
_entity.type
_entity.pdbx_description
1 polymer ?
#
loop_
_entity_poly.entity_id
_entity_poly.type
_entity_poly.pdbx_seq_one_letter_code
_entity_poly.pdbx_strand_id
1 'polypeptide(L)'
;MSNDAGGAFEQISAQSGRLPVAGLDTVFYRMSANDLFLIKAALTATRDAATVQEMADRIEPVSPPLALWVARQADVRATGDVLSTIVGVLLNLYVVSEEPAPPEELHQVIENAGSGQLHRMPLSRRADCFCGSGKKYKSCHGRTP
;
A
#
# COMPACT_ATOMS: atom_id res chain seq x y z
N MET A 1 19.65 -6.93 -35.83
CA MET A 1 19.74 -5.54 -35.36
C MET A 1 18.75 -5.45 -34.20
N SER A 2 19.29 -5.55 -32.98
CA SER A 2 18.51 -5.81 -31.76
C SER A 2 18.00 -4.52 -31.15
N ASN A 3 16.76 -4.56 -30.68
CA ASN A 3 16.06 -3.48 -30.00
C ASN A 3 16.60 -3.31 -28.57
N ASP A 4 17.33 -2.23 -28.32
CA ASP A 4 17.59 -1.72 -26.98
C ASP A 4 16.46 -0.79 -26.56
N ALA A 5 15.50 -1.33 -25.81
CA ALA A 5 14.48 -0.59 -25.07
C ALA A 5 14.44 -1.10 -23.62
N GLY A 6 15.57 -0.95 -22.94
CA GLY A 6 15.72 -1.27 -21.51
C GLY A 6 16.35 -0.08 -20.80
N GLY A 7 15.55 0.86 -20.32
CA GLY A 7 16.08 2.03 -19.63
C GLY A 7 15.03 3.08 -19.30
N ALA A 8 14.00 2.74 -18.51
CA ALA A 8 13.06 3.74 -17.99
C ALA A 8 12.35 3.35 -16.68
N PHE A 9 12.87 2.37 -15.91
CA PHE A 9 12.26 1.97 -14.62
C PHE A 9 13.21 1.99 -13.42
N GLU A 10 14.48 2.35 -13.62
CA GLU A 10 15.47 2.49 -12.56
C GLU A 10 15.81 3.97 -12.38
N GLN A 11 15.04 4.70 -11.55
CA GLN A 11 15.51 5.89 -10.79
C GLN A 11 14.40 6.64 -9.99
N ILE A 12 13.33 5.97 -9.55
CA ILE A 12 12.51 6.48 -8.42
C ILE A 12 12.98 5.81 -7.13
N SER A 13 14.27 5.90 -6.84
CA SER A 13 14.88 5.28 -5.67
C SER A 13 16.03 6.14 -5.17
N ALA A 14 15.69 7.22 -4.47
CA ALA A 14 16.46 7.79 -3.37
C ALA A 14 15.72 9.01 -2.84
N GLN A 15 15.50 9.04 -1.52
CA GLN A 15 14.86 10.10 -0.73
C GLN A 15 13.34 10.01 -0.48
N SER A 16 12.76 8.80 -0.46
CA SER A 16 11.51 8.61 0.27
C SER A 16 11.82 8.57 1.76
N GLY A 17 11.71 9.72 2.43
CA GLY A 17 11.72 9.79 3.88
C GLY A 17 10.66 8.82 4.43
N ARG A 18 10.99 8.14 5.53
CA ARG A 18 10.06 7.25 6.22
C ARG A 18 8.74 8.00 6.47
N LEU A 19 7.63 7.47 5.97
CA LEU A 19 6.32 8.08 6.19
C LEU A 19 5.87 7.77 7.64
N PRO A 20 5.37 8.74 8.41
CA PRO A 20 4.88 8.48 9.77
C PRO A 20 3.63 7.60 9.75
N VAL A 21 3.76 6.34 10.12
CA VAL A 21 2.65 5.35 10.06
C VAL A 21 1.89 5.15 11.38
N ALA A 22 2.20 5.96 12.40
CA ALA A 22 1.54 5.86 13.70
C ALA A 22 0.01 5.99 13.58
N GLY A 23 -0.73 5.10 14.24
CA GLY A 23 -2.19 5.09 14.27
C GLY A 23 -2.87 4.34 13.13
N LEU A 24 -2.13 3.93 12.08
CA LEU A 24 -2.70 3.11 11.00
C LEU A 24 -3.11 1.71 11.47
N ASP A 25 -2.45 1.19 12.49
CA ASP A 25 -2.80 -0.09 13.12
C ASP A 25 -4.25 -0.06 13.62
N THR A 26 -4.65 1.02 14.29
CA THR A 26 -6.01 1.21 14.79
C THR A 26 -7.01 1.36 13.66
N VAL A 27 -6.62 2.00 12.55
CA VAL A 27 -7.49 2.18 11.37
C VAL A 27 -7.77 0.84 10.67
N PHE A 28 -6.74 0.03 10.45
CA PHE A 28 -6.85 -1.21 9.67
C PHE A 28 -7.18 -2.45 10.52
N TYR A 29 -7.20 -2.33 11.85
CA TYR A 29 -7.45 -3.46 12.75
C TYR A 29 -8.80 -4.13 12.46
N ARG A 30 -8.75 -5.43 12.15
CA ARG A 30 -9.92 -6.29 11.87
C ARG A 30 -10.84 -5.80 10.74
N MET A 31 -10.34 -4.97 9.82
CA MET A 31 -11.11 -4.59 8.63
C MET A 31 -11.48 -5.82 7.81
N SER A 32 -12.73 -5.87 7.34
CA SER A 32 -13.19 -6.93 6.45
C SER A 32 -12.59 -6.76 5.05
N ALA A 33 -12.63 -7.83 4.25
CA ALA A 33 -12.25 -7.73 2.83
C ALA A 33 -13.07 -6.66 2.10
N ASN A 34 -14.37 -6.53 2.41
CA ASN A 34 -15.24 -5.53 1.80
C ASN A 34 -14.76 -4.11 2.11
N ASP A 35 -14.42 -3.81 3.36
CA ASP A 35 -13.91 -2.49 3.75
C ASP A 35 -12.59 -2.17 3.03
N LEU A 36 -11.69 -3.16 2.95
CA LEU A 36 -10.44 -3.01 2.20
C LEU A 36 -10.67 -2.78 0.70
N PHE A 37 -11.68 -3.42 0.09
CA PHE A 37 -12.06 -3.16 -1.31
C PHE A 37 -12.62 -1.76 -1.50
N LEU A 38 -13.48 -1.27 -0.60
CA LEU A 38 -14.02 0.09 -0.64
C LEU A 38 -12.90 1.14 -0.51
N ILE A 39 -11.97 0.93 0.43
CA ILE A 39 -10.80 1.80 0.59
C ILE A 39 -9.92 1.76 -0.66
N LYS A 40 -9.66 0.57 -1.23
CA LYS A 40 -8.88 0.46 -2.47
C LYS A 40 -9.52 1.23 -3.64
N ALA A 41 -10.85 1.16 -3.76
CA ALA A 41 -11.59 1.90 -4.78
C ALA A 41 -11.46 3.42 -4.55
N ALA A 42 -11.63 3.88 -3.31
CA ALA A 42 -11.43 5.29 -2.97
C ALA A 42 -10.01 5.78 -3.27
N LEU A 43 -8.98 5.02 -2.88
CA LEU A 43 -7.57 5.32 -3.20
C LEU A 43 -7.29 5.34 -4.71
N THR A 44 -7.97 4.49 -5.49
CA THR A 44 -7.85 4.54 -6.95
C THR A 44 -8.45 5.83 -7.51
N ALA A 45 -9.54 6.31 -6.91
CA ALA A 45 -10.17 7.57 -7.23
C ALA A 45 -9.41 8.80 -6.70
N THR A 46 -8.32 8.64 -5.93
CA THR A 46 -7.47 9.76 -5.47
C THR A 46 -6.17 9.91 -6.25
N ARG A 47 -5.95 9.13 -7.32
CA ARG A 47 -4.71 9.15 -8.12
C ARG A 47 -4.37 10.51 -8.73
N ASP A 48 -5.38 11.33 -8.98
CA ASP A 48 -5.31 12.69 -9.51
C ASP A 48 -5.43 13.77 -8.42
N ALA A 49 -5.52 13.39 -7.13
CA ALA A 49 -5.58 14.36 -6.05
C ALA A 49 -4.29 15.19 -6.01
N ALA A 50 -4.43 16.51 -6.03
CA ALA A 50 -3.30 17.44 -6.01
C ALA A 50 -2.78 17.68 -4.59
N THR A 51 -3.62 17.44 -3.57
CA THR A 51 -3.30 17.69 -2.17
C THR A 51 -3.71 16.54 -1.25
N VAL A 52 -3.10 16.48 -0.06
CA VAL A 52 -3.49 15.53 1.00
C VAL A 52 -4.93 15.75 1.46
N GLN A 53 -5.42 16.99 1.44
CA GLN A 53 -6.80 17.29 1.82
C GLN A 53 -7.79 16.74 0.80
N GLU A 54 -7.56 16.96 -0.50
CA GLU A 54 -8.39 16.37 -1.55
C GLU A 54 -8.41 14.84 -1.49
N MET A 55 -7.27 14.22 -1.16
CA MET A 55 -7.22 12.77 -0.93
C MET A 55 -8.05 12.37 0.30
N ALA A 56 -7.93 13.09 1.41
CA ALA A 56 -8.69 12.84 2.63
C ALA A 56 -10.21 12.95 2.37
N ASP A 57 -10.65 14.02 1.72
CA ASP A 57 -12.06 14.27 1.39
C ASP A 57 -12.67 13.14 0.55
N ARG A 58 -11.90 12.57 -0.39
CA ARG A 58 -12.34 11.45 -1.22
C ARG A 58 -12.37 10.10 -0.47
N ILE A 59 -11.56 9.94 0.58
CA ILE A 59 -11.51 8.74 1.43
C ILE A 59 -12.54 8.80 2.55
N GLU A 60 -12.90 10.00 3.02
CA GLU A 60 -13.80 10.20 4.17
C GLU A 60 -15.12 9.41 4.07
N PRO A 61 -15.83 9.35 2.91
CA PRO A 61 -17.08 8.61 2.81
C PRO A 61 -16.96 7.10 3.08
N VAL A 62 -15.78 6.51 2.89
CA VAL A 62 -15.53 5.08 3.11
C VAL A 62 -14.80 4.79 4.42
N SER A 63 -13.97 5.72 4.89
CA SER A 63 -13.23 5.57 6.14
C SER A 63 -12.86 6.94 6.74
N PRO A 64 -13.72 7.52 7.59
CA PRO A 64 -13.42 8.77 8.30
C PRO A 64 -12.12 8.69 9.15
N PRO A 65 -11.83 7.60 9.89
CA PRO A 65 -10.56 7.49 10.62
C PRO A 65 -9.32 7.55 9.72
N LEU A 66 -9.39 6.92 8.54
CA LEU A 66 -8.29 6.97 7.58
C LEU A 66 -8.14 8.37 6.99
N ALA A 67 -9.24 9.04 6.63
CA ALA A 67 -9.22 10.41 6.13
C ALA A 67 -8.57 11.38 7.14
N LEU A 68 -8.91 11.26 8.42
CA LEU A 68 -8.27 12.04 9.49
C LEU A 68 -6.78 11.77 9.62
N TRP A 69 -6.32 10.54 9.35
CA TRP A 69 -4.90 10.23 9.31
C TRP A 69 -4.22 10.81 8.06
N VAL A 70 -4.88 10.74 6.89
CA VAL A 70 -4.37 11.29 5.61
C VAL A 70 -4.21 12.80 5.67
N ALA A 71 -5.17 13.53 6.25
CA ALA A 71 -5.13 14.98 6.38
C ALA A 71 -3.93 15.51 7.21
N ARG A 72 -3.25 14.64 7.96
CA ARG A 72 -2.06 14.97 8.75
C ARG A 72 -0.74 14.71 8.02
N GLN A 73 -0.80 14.17 6.80
CA GLN A 73 0.40 13.88 6.01
C GLN A 73 0.87 15.11 5.23
N ALA A 74 2.14 15.11 4.85
CA ALA A 74 2.75 16.21 4.09
C ALA A 74 2.79 15.97 2.57
N ASP A 75 2.81 14.71 2.14
CA ASP A 75 3.02 14.32 0.74
C ASP A 75 1.88 13.41 0.26
N VAL A 76 1.08 13.92 -0.68
CA VAL A 76 -0.06 13.21 -1.26
C VAL A 76 0.36 11.94 -2.00
N ARG A 77 1.46 11.98 -2.75
CA ARG A 77 1.90 10.86 -3.57
C ARG A 77 2.46 9.74 -2.70
N ALA A 78 3.36 10.08 -1.78
CA ALA A 78 3.92 9.11 -0.85
C ALA A 78 2.83 8.48 0.03
N THR A 79 1.86 9.28 0.49
CA THR A 79 0.71 8.79 1.26
C THR A 79 -0.13 7.80 0.46
N GLY A 80 -0.49 8.16 -0.78
CA GLY A 80 -1.25 7.29 -1.68
C GLY A 80 -0.54 5.96 -1.97
N ASP A 81 0.77 6.00 -2.21
CA ASP A 81 1.60 4.81 -2.48
C ASP A 81 1.67 3.88 -1.26
N VAL A 82 1.87 4.42 -0.06
CA VAL A 82 1.89 3.65 1.20
C VAL A 82 0.53 3.01 1.47
N LEU A 83 -0.56 3.76 1.39
CA LEU A 83 -1.90 3.22 1.65
C LEU A 83 -2.31 2.18 0.61
N SER A 84 -2.02 2.42 -0.67
CA SER A 84 -2.28 1.45 -1.74
C SER A 84 -1.50 0.14 -1.52
N THR A 85 -0.27 0.24 -1.04
CA THR A 85 0.57 -0.91 -0.68
C THR A 85 -0.04 -1.68 0.50
N ILE A 86 -0.37 -1.00 1.60
CA ILE A 86 -0.95 -1.64 2.80
C ILE A 86 -2.24 -2.38 2.41
N VAL A 87 -3.18 -1.69 1.77
CA VAL A 87 -4.47 -2.27 1.37
C VAL A 87 -4.28 -3.43 0.38
N GLY A 88 -3.37 -3.28 -0.59
CA GLY A 88 -3.06 -4.33 -1.56
C GLY A 88 -2.46 -5.59 -0.91
N VAL A 89 -1.61 -5.44 0.10
CA VAL A 89 -1.04 -6.58 0.85
C VAL A 89 -2.10 -7.21 1.75
N LEU A 90 -2.87 -6.43 2.50
CA LEU A 90 -3.93 -6.95 3.39
C LEU A 90 -5.00 -7.72 2.61
N LEU A 91 -5.41 -7.25 1.43
CA LEU A 91 -6.32 -8.00 0.57
C LEU A 91 -5.71 -9.34 0.11
N ASN A 92 -4.42 -9.38 -0.21
CA ASN A 92 -3.76 -10.63 -0.57
C ASN A 92 -3.69 -11.61 0.61
N LEU A 93 -3.40 -11.13 1.82
CA LEU A 93 -3.42 -11.96 3.02
C LEU A 93 -4.84 -12.51 3.25
N TYR A 94 -5.85 -11.65 3.18
CA TYR A 94 -7.25 -12.03 3.36
C TYR A 94 -7.69 -13.11 2.35
N VAL A 95 -7.30 -13.01 1.08
CA VAL A 95 -7.64 -14.02 0.06
C VAL A 95 -7.06 -15.40 0.41
N VAL A 96 -5.95 -15.46 1.14
CA VAL A 96 -5.30 -16.71 1.54
C VAL A 96 -5.86 -17.27 2.85
N SER A 97 -6.14 -16.41 3.84
CA SER A 97 -6.60 -16.81 5.17
C SER A 97 -8.12 -16.86 5.33
N GLU A 98 -8.87 -16.20 4.44
CA GLU A 98 -10.30 -15.88 4.59
C GLU A 98 -10.65 -15.06 5.85
N GLU A 99 -9.63 -14.50 6.51
CA GLU A 99 -9.73 -13.74 7.77
C GLU A 99 -8.86 -12.47 7.71
N PRO A 100 -9.20 -11.41 8.48
CA PRO A 100 -8.33 -10.25 8.63
C PRO A 100 -6.93 -10.65 9.11
N ALA A 101 -5.90 -9.94 8.65
CA ALA A 101 -4.53 -10.19 9.10
C ALA A 101 -4.42 -10.08 10.64
N PRO A 102 -3.70 -11.00 11.32
CA PRO A 102 -3.46 -10.91 12.74
C PRO A 102 -2.66 -9.64 13.08
N PRO A 103 -2.71 -9.14 14.33
CA PRO A 103 -2.09 -7.86 14.71
C PRO A 103 -0.61 -7.74 14.36
N GLU A 104 0.17 -8.82 14.52
CA GLU A 104 1.60 -8.85 14.22
C GLU A 104 1.87 -8.68 12.71
N GLU A 105 1.11 -9.37 11.87
CA GLU A 105 1.22 -9.23 10.41
C GLU A 105 0.76 -7.85 9.95
N LEU A 106 -0.33 -7.33 10.51
CA LEU A 106 -0.80 -5.97 10.22
C LEU A 106 0.27 -4.93 10.53
N HIS A 107 0.86 -5.01 11.73
CA HIS A 107 1.93 -4.11 12.14
C HIS A 107 3.14 -4.21 11.20
N GLN A 108 3.54 -5.44 10.83
CA GLN A 108 4.63 -5.67 9.89
C GLN A 108 4.34 -5.07 8.50
N VAL A 109 3.13 -5.22 7.97
CA VAL A 109 2.72 -4.62 6.68
C VAL A 109 2.85 -3.10 6.73
N ILE A 110 2.32 -2.48 7.80
CA ILE A 110 2.33 -1.02 7.97
C ILE A 110 3.78 -0.50 8.06
N GLU A 111 4.62 -1.09 8.91
CA GLU A 111 6.01 -0.67 9.06
C GLU A 111 6.83 -0.87 7.78
N ASN A 112 6.67 -2.02 7.10
CA ASN A 112 7.38 -2.28 5.85
C ASN A 112 6.94 -1.33 4.74
N ALA A 113 5.66 -0.98 4.66
CA ALA A 113 5.17 -0.02 3.67
C ALA A 113 5.71 1.38 3.95
N GLY A 114 5.59 1.86 5.20
CA GLY A 114 6.05 3.19 5.60
C GLY A 114 7.57 3.38 5.51
N SER A 115 8.35 2.30 5.61
CA SER A 115 9.81 2.30 5.47
C SER A 115 10.32 1.90 4.08
N GLY A 116 9.42 1.61 3.13
CA GLY A 116 9.79 1.16 1.78
C GLY A 116 10.42 -0.24 1.72
N GLN A 117 10.34 -1.05 2.78
CA GLN A 117 10.85 -2.42 2.84
C GLN A 117 9.90 -3.41 2.16
N LEU A 118 9.52 -3.13 0.91
CA LEU A 118 8.52 -3.89 0.15
C LEU A 118 8.88 -5.37 -0.07
N HIS A 119 10.15 -5.73 0.02
CA HIS A 119 10.67 -7.11 -0.09
C HIS A 119 10.49 -7.96 1.17
N ARG A 120 10.04 -7.33 2.28
CA ARG A 120 9.81 -7.99 3.57
C ARG A 120 8.34 -8.16 3.91
N MET A 121 7.44 -7.90 2.98
CA MET A 121 6.00 -8.10 3.20
C MET A 121 5.72 -9.56 3.56
N PRO A 122 4.77 -9.84 4.48
CA PRO A 122 4.40 -11.18 4.93
C PRO A 122 3.61 -11.98 3.87
N LEU A 123 3.93 -11.81 2.60
CA LEU A 123 3.31 -12.54 1.50
C LEU A 123 4.11 -13.80 1.16
N SER A 124 3.40 -14.87 0.83
CA SER A 124 4.01 -16.04 0.21
C SER A 124 4.77 -15.64 -1.05
N ARG A 125 5.95 -16.23 -1.25
CA ARG A 125 6.77 -16.02 -2.47
C ARG A 125 6.01 -16.33 -3.77
N ARG A 126 4.98 -17.19 -3.72
CA ARG A 126 4.15 -17.60 -4.87
C ARG A 126 2.83 -16.82 -4.98
N ALA A 127 2.50 -15.95 -4.01
CA ALA A 127 1.35 -15.08 -4.09
C ALA A 127 1.50 -14.07 -5.23
N ASP A 128 0.37 -13.56 -5.72
CA ASP A 128 0.38 -12.45 -6.67
C ASP A 128 0.90 -11.18 -6.00
N CYS A 129 1.61 -10.36 -6.77
CA CYS A 129 2.20 -9.15 -6.22
C CYS A 129 1.12 -8.06 -6.04
N PHE A 130 1.09 -7.43 -4.85
CA PHE A 130 0.16 -6.36 -4.49
C PHE A 130 0.17 -5.14 -5.43
N CYS A 131 1.27 -4.90 -6.17
CA CYS A 131 1.39 -3.79 -7.11
C CYS A 131 0.55 -3.94 -8.40
N GLY A 132 -0.13 -5.06 -8.61
CA GLY A 132 -0.99 -5.27 -9.78
C GLY A 132 -0.25 -5.58 -11.09
N SER A 133 1.06 -5.87 -11.05
CA SER A 133 1.86 -6.18 -12.25
C SER A 133 1.55 -7.53 -12.92
N GLY A 134 0.68 -8.35 -12.33
CA GLY A 134 0.41 -9.73 -12.76
C GLY A 134 1.56 -10.72 -12.48
N LYS A 135 2.68 -10.25 -11.91
CA LYS A 135 3.83 -11.09 -11.53
C LYS A 135 3.65 -11.66 -10.12
N LYS A 136 4.32 -12.78 -9.85
CA LYS A 136 4.45 -13.33 -8.48
C LYS A 136 5.33 -12.43 -7.62
N TYR A 137 5.02 -12.35 -6.32
CA TYR A 137 5.72 -11.52 -5.35
C TYR A 137 7.24 -11.71 -5.42
N LYS A 138 7.74 -12.96 -5.38
CA LYS A 138 9.19 -13.27 -5.47
C LYS A 138 9.90 -12.69 -6.71
N SER A 139 9.16 -12.51 -7.80
CA SER A 139 9.70 -12.06 -9.09
C SER A 139 9.51 -10.55 -9.31
N CYS A 140 8.81 -9.89 -8.40
CA CYS A 140 8.53 -8.46 -8.41
C CYS A 140 9.15 -7.85 -7.16
N HIS A 141 8.36 -7.48 -6.16
CA HIS A 141 8.85 -6.79 -4.96
C HIS A 141 9.55 -7.69 -3.93
N GLY A 142 9.41 -9.01 -3.99
CA GLY A 142 10.00 -9.96 -3.04
C GLY A 142 11.47 -10.35 -3.31
N ARG A 143 12.17 -9.58 -4.16
CA ARG A 143 13.62 -9.72 -4.37
C ARG A 143 14.33 -8.86 -3.33
N THR A 144 15.32 -9.43 -2.65
CA THR A 144 16.23 -8.63 -1.83
C THR A 144 16.95 -7.64 -2.75
N PRO A 145 17.03 -6.34 -2.38
CA PRO A 145 17.80 -5.34 -3.10
C PRO A 145 19.27 -5.74 -3.27
#